data_AF-A0A1T4ZP18-F1
#
_entry.id   AF-A0A1T4ZP18-F1
#
_cell.length_a   1.000
_cell.length_b   1.000
_cell.length_c   1.000
_cell.angle_alpha   90.00
_cell.angle_beta   90.00
_cell.angle_gamma   90.00
#
_symmetry.space_group_name_H-M   'P 1'
#
loop_
_entity.id
_entity.type
_entity.pdbx_description
1 polymer ?
#
loop_
_entity_poly.entity_id
_entity_poly.type
_entity_poly.pdbx_seq_one_letter_code
_entity_poly.pdbx_strand_id
1 'polypeptide(L)'
;MASLTPSSLEEKIHNLAQKSSEALLKQINFSLKEMEADDTSHFLIYRVLHITEEEGRLIDTYQNKGRFLYNYAGSFLEKATQLSFLEKYPDSKAVKITNTLGSRPKTFEIDCLEGNNAIEIKWRDATTDGDHITKEHTRIKAIAILNNL
;
A
#
# COMPACT_ATOMS: atom_id res chain seq x y z
N MET A 1 24.87 8.43 30.39
CA MET A 1 23.69 7.88 29.69
C MET A 1 23.29 8.90 28.64
N ALA A 2 23.54 8.63 27.36
CA ALA A 2 23.07 9.53 26.30
C ALA A 2 21.54 9.49 26.28
N SER A 3 20.88 10.62 26.52
CA SER A 3 19.45 10.75 26.31
C SER A 3 19.19 10.61 24.80
N LEU A 4 18.53 9.54 24.39
CA LEU A 4 17.97 9.43 23.05
C LEU A 4 16.90 10.50 22.93
N THR A 5 17.24 11.61 22.30
CA THR A 5 16.24 12.59 21.85
C THR A 5 15.27 11.87 20.93
N PRO A 6 13.94 12.01 21.12
CA PRO A 6 12.97 11.46 20.19
C PRO A 6 13.29 11.98 18.79
N SER A 7 13.41 11.09 17.80
CA SER A 7 13.68 11.51 16.42
C SER A 7 12.55 12.42 15.94
N SER A 8 12.87 13.50 15.25
CA SER A 8 11.84 14.41 14.71
C SER A 8 10.95 13.70 13.69
N LEU A 9 9.74 14.21 13.42
CA LEU A 9 8.88 13.67 12.35
C LEU A 9 9.62 13.62 11.00
N GLU A 10 10.38 14.66 10.68
CA GLU A 10 11.22 14.73 9.48
C GLU A 10 12.23 13.59 9.43
N GLU A 11 12.94 13.31 10.53
CA GLU A 11 13.86 12.17 10.63
C GLU A 11 13.13 10.83 10.48
N LYS A 12 11.94 10.67 11.07
CA LYS A 12 11.12 9.45 10.92
C LYS A 12 10.74 9.22 9.45
N ILE A 13 10.35 10.28 8.74
CA ILE A 13 9.97 10.22 7.31
C ILE A 13 11.20 9.95 6.43
N HIS A 14 12.34 10.58 6.70
CA HIS A 14 13.59 10.30 5.98
C HIS A 14 14.02 8.83 6.15
N ASN A 15 13.97 8.31 7.38
CA ASN A 15 14.27 6.91 7.66
C ASN A 15 13.30 5.95 6.95
N LEU A 16 12.01 6.33 6.88
CA LEU A 16 11.00 5.58 6.14
C LEU A 16 11.30 5.59 4.63
N ALA A 17 11.73 6.73 4.07
CA ALA A 17 12.07 6.87 2.66
C ALA A 17 13.28 6.00 2.29
N GLN A 18 14.33 6.01 3.12
CA GLN A 18 15.50 5.18 2.91
C GLN A 18 15.13 3.68 2.92
N LYS A 19 14.42 3.21 3.95
CA LYS A 19 13.97 1.81 4.04
C LYS A 19 13.09 1.41 2.84
N SER A 20 12.22 2.32 2.40
CA SER A 20 11.33 2.06 1.27
C SER A 20 12.10 1.96 -0.05
N SER A 21 13.10 2.82 -0.26
CA SER A 21 13.98 2.81 -1.44
C SER A 21 14.83 1.54 -1.51
N GLU A 22 15.47 1.16 -0.40
CA GLU A 22 16.27 -0.07 -0.32
C GLU A 22 15.43 -1.32 -0.62
N ALA A 23 14.23 -1.39 -0.04
CA ALA A 23 13.32 -2.50 -0.26
C ALA A 23 12.77 -2.53 -1.70
N LEU A 24 12.46 -1.38 -2.30
CA LEU A 24 12.03 -1.27 -3.70
C LEU A 24 13.12 -1.76 -4.64
N LEU A 25 14.36 -1.28 -4.48
CA LEU A 25 15.48 -1.66 -5.33
C LEU A 25 15.76 -3.16 -5.23
N LYS A 26 15.70 -3.72 -4.01
CA LYS A 26 15.85 -5.16 -3.80
C LYS A 26 14.78 -5.95 -4.56
N GLN A 27 13.52 -5.52 -4.49
CA GLN A 27 12.41 -6.21 -5.14
C GLN A 27 12.46 -6.12 -6.67
N ILE A 28 12.80 -4.95 -7.22
CA ILE A 28 13.00 -4.76 -8.67
C ILE A 28 14.13 -5.67 -9.15
N ASN A 29 15.29 -5.65 -8.50
CA ASN A 29 16.43 -6.45 -8.93
C ASN A 29 16.17 -7.95 -8.82
N PHE A 30 15.46 -8.38 -7.78
CA PHE A 30 15.02 -9.76 -7.66
C PHE A 30 14.09 -10.14 -8.81
N SER A 31 13.05 -9.35 -9.09
CA SER A 31 12.10 -9.67 -10.14
C SER A 31 12.69 -9.65 -11.53
N LEU A 32 13.63 -8.73 -11.82
CA LEU A 32 14.30 -8.70 -13.13
C LEU A 32 15.16 -9.94 -13.36
N LYS A 33 15.80 -10.49 -12.32
CA LYS A 33 16.55 -11.74 -12.41
C LYS A 33 15.64 -12.94 -12.67
N GLU A 34 14.49 -13.00 -12.02
CA GLU A 34 13.50 -14.06 -12.29
C GLU A 34 13.03 -14.00 -13.74
N MET A 35 12.79 -12.80 -14.28
CA MET A 35 12.38 -12.61 -15.69
C MET A 35 13.41 -13.11 -16.70
N GLU A 36 14.70 -13.18 -16.35
CA GLU A 36 15.73 -13.76 -17.23
C GLU A 36 15.59 -15.28 -17.37
N ALA A 37 14.98 -15.94 -16.38
CA ALA A 37 14.76 -17.38 -16.35
C ALA A 37 13.36 -17.81 -16.82
N ASP A 38 12.45 -16.85 -17.04
CA ASP A 38 11.07 -17.12 -17.43
C ASP A 38 10.97 -17.65 -18.88
N ASP A 39 9.91 -18.42 -19.13
CA ASP A 39 9.51 -18.78 -20.50
C ASP A 39 9.15 -17.51 -21.29
N THR A 40 9.61 -17.45 -22.53
CA THR A 40 9.48 -16.26 -23.40
C THR A 40 8.51 -16.48 -24.56
N SER A 41 7.73 -17.57 -24.50
CA SER A 41 6.76 -17.94 -25.54
C SER A 41 5.70 -16.86 -25.80
N HIS A 42 5.39 -16.01 -24.82
CA HIS A 42 4.44 -14.89 -24.99
C HIS A 42 4.91 -13.86 -26.02
N PHE A 43 6.20 -13.73 -26.31
CA PHE A 43 6.68 -12.85 -27.38
C PHE A 43 6.19 -13.27 -28.77
N LEU A 44 5.72 -14.52 -28.95
CA LEU A 44 5.03 -14.91 -30.17
C LEU A 44 3.76 -14.06 -30.38
N ILE A 45 2.98 -13.85 -29.33
CA ILE A 45 1.77 -13.02 -29.38
C ILE A 45 2.15 -11.56 -29.67
N TYR A 46 3.22 -11.05 -29.05
CA TYR A 46 3.69 -9.68 -29.30
C TYR A 46 4.05 -9.48 -30.77
N ARG A 47 4.75 -10.44 -31.39
CA ARG A 47 5.08 -10.40 -32.82
C ARG A 47 3.86 -10.45 -33.74
N VAL A 48 2.82 -11.24 -33.40
CA VAL A 48 1.54 -11.23 -34.12
C VAL A 48 0.91 -9.84 -34.11
N LEU A 49 1.12 -9.08 -33.04
CA LEU A 49 0.69 -7.69 -32.89
C LEU A 49 1.70 -6.67 -33.42
N HIS A 50 2.71 -7.10 -34.18
CA HIS A 50 3.79 -6.28 -34.74
C HIS A 50 4.69 -5.57 -33.71
N ILE A 51 4.75 -6.08 -32.49
CA ILE A 51 5.71 -5.66 -31.47
C ILE A 51 6.95 -6.55 -31.56
N THR A 52 8.12 -5.92 -31.66
CA THR A 52 9.39 -6.65 -31.72
C THR A 52 9.71 -7.31 -30.39
N GLU A 53 10.56 -8.33 -30.38
CA GLU A 53 10.97 -8.97 -29.13
C GLU A 53 11.72 -8.00 -28.21
N GLU A 54 12.56 -7.12 -28.78
CA GLU A 54 13.27 -6.09 -28.03
C GLU A 54 12.30 -5.12 -27.35
N GLU A 55 11.33 -4.59 -28.10
CA GLU A 55 10.29 -3.71 -27.56
C GLU A 55 9.44 -4.43 -26.49
N GLY A 56 9.09 -5.69 -26.73
CA GLY A 56 8.41 -6.55 -25.78
C GLY A 56 9.14 -6.69 -24.45
N ARG A 57 10.44 -6.99 -24.49
CA ARG A 57 11.28 -7.09 -23.29
C ARG A 57 11.35 -5.77 -22.52
N LEU A 58 11.43 -4.65 -23.23
CA LEU A 58 11.41 -3.32 -22.61
C LEU A 58 10.04 -3.06 -21.94
N ILE A 59 8.94 -3.34 -22.64
CA ILE A 59 7.59 -3.21 -22.08
C ILE A 59 7.45 -4.03 -20.79
N ASP A 60 7.79 -5.31 -20.83
CA ASP A 60 7.70 -6.20 -19.65
C ASP A 60 8.57 -5.66 -18.49
N THR A 61 9.79 -5.22 -18.79
CA THR A 61 10.73 -4.63 -17.82
C THR A 61 10.15 -3.39 -17.16
N TYR A 62 9.62 -2.45 -17.95
CA TYR A 62 9.08 -1.20 -17.42
C TYR A 62 7.73 -1.38 -16.73
N GLN A 63 6.90 -2.32 -17.18
CA GLN A 63 5.68 -2.70 -16.47
C GLN A 63 6.01 -3.28 -15.09
N ASN A 64 7.00 -4.17 -15.01
CA ASN A 64 7.45 -4.74 -13.74
C ASN A 64 7.96 -3.64 -12.78
N LYS A 65 8.88 -2.78 -13.26
CA LYS A 65 9.40 -1.63 -12.50
C LYS A 65 8.28 -0.69 -12.05
N GLY A 66 7.37 -0.34 -12.97
CA GLY A 66 6.23 0.54 -12.70
C GLY A 66 5.31 -0.02 -11.63
N ARG A 67 4.96 -1.31 -11.72
CA ARG A 67 4.14 -2.00 -10.71
C ARG A 67 4.75 -1.88 -9.31
N PHE A 68 6.04 -2.16 -9.16
CA PHE A 68 6.70 -2.04 -7.86
C PHE A 68 6.80 -0.58 -7.41
N LEU A 69 7.17 0.34 -8.31
CA LEU A 69 7.27 1.76 -7.98
C LEU A 69 5.95 2.30 -7.39
N TYR A 70 4.82 2.08 -8.06
CA TYR A 70 3.53 2.58 -7.59
C TYR A 70 3.09 1.92 -6.27
N ASN A 71 3.33 0.62 -6.11
CA ASN A 71 3.04 -0.08 -4.85
C ASN A 71 3.84 0.50 -3.67
N TYR A 72 5.15 0.69 -3.85
CA TYR A 72 6.03 1.21 -2.79
C TYR A 72 5.77 2.69 -2.53
N ALA A 73 5.52 3.50 -3.57
CA ALA A 73 5.15 4.91 -3.41
C ALA A 73 3.85 5.06 -2.60
N GLY A 74 2.82 4.26 -2.91
CA GLY A 74 1.58 4.29 -2.15
C GLY A 74 1.76 3.84 -0.70
N SER A 75 2.48 2.74 -0.48
CA SER A 75 2.77 2.28 0.89
C SER A 75 3.59 3.30 1.69
N PHE A 76 4.52 4.01 1.04
CA PHE A 76 5.32 5.05 1.66
C PHE A 76 4.43 6.21 2.12
N LEU A 77 3.56 6.70 1.24
CA LEU A 77 2.64 7.79 1.55
C LEU A 77 1.66 7.43 2.66
N GLU A 78 1.08 6.22 2.63
CA GLU A 78 0.20 5.73 3.71
C GLU A 78 0.91 5.77 5.07
N LYS A 79 2.14 5.25 5.15
CA LYS A 79 2.93 5.23 6.39
C LYS A 79 3.40 6.62 6.83
N ALA A 80 3.80 7.47 5.90
CA ALA A 80 4.21 8.84 6.21
C ALA A 80 3.03 9.65 6.78
N THR A 81 1.84 9.46 6.22
CA THR A 81 0.60 10.03 6.73
C THR A 81 0.30 9.51 8.14
N GLN A 82 0.38 8.19 8.38
CA GLN A 82 0.21 7.61 9.73
C GLN A 82 1.19 8.21 10.75
N LEU A 83 2.46 8.39 10.39
CA LEU A 83 3.45 9.05 11.26
C LEU A 83 3.06 10.49 11.59
N SER A 84 2.49 11.21 10.61
CA SER A 84 2.07 12.60 10.78
C SER A 84 0.83 12.71 11.68
N PHE A 85 -0.12 11.79 11.54
CA PHE A 85 -1.27 11.69 12.44
C PHE A 85 -0.84 11.37 13.86
N LEU A 86 0.04 10.40 14.07
CA LEU A 86 0.53 10.04 15.40
C LEU A 86 1.29 11.20 16.08
N GLU A 87 2.06 11.98 15.33
CA GLU A 87 2.76 13.16 15.87
C GLU A 87 1.76 14.26 16.29
N LYS A 88 0.71 14.49 15.49
CA LYS A 88 -0.31 15.51 15.77
C LYS A 88 -1.30 15.08 16.85
N TYR A 89 -1.63 13.80 16.89
CA TYR A 89 -2.61 13.16 17.76
C TYR A 89 -1.96 11.93 18.43
N PRO A 90 -1.22 12.12 19.53
CA PRO A 90 -0.44 11.04 20.16
C PRO A 90 -1.27 9.86 20.66
N ASP A 91 -2.55 10.09 20.97
CA ASP A 91 -3.49 9.05 21.41
C ASP A 91 -4.14 8.30 20.24
N SER A 92 -3.86 8.71 19.00
CA SER A 92 -4.39 8.03 17.82
C SER A 92 -3.75 6.66 17.60
N LYS A 93 -4.54 5.71 17.08
CA LYS A 93 -4.07 4.33 16.89
C LYS A 93 -4.84 3.60 15.80
N ALA A 94 -4.18 2.63 15.17
CA ALA A 94 -4.86 1.65 14.34
C ALA A 94 -5.68 0.69 15.22
N VAL A 95 -6.95 0.45 14.86
CA VAL A 95 -7.86 -0.41 15.61
C VAL A 95 -8.50 -1.44 14.70
N LYS A 96 -8.57 -2.69 15.16
CA LYS A 96 -9.35 -3.74 14.49
C LYS A 96 -10.68 -3.91 15.19
N ILE A 97 -11.75 -3.83 14.43
CA ILE A 97 -13.13 -4.02 14.90
C ILE A 97 -13.71 -5.30 14.30
N THR A 98 -14.63 -5.93 15.01
CA THR A 98 -15.32 -7.13 14.49
C THR A 98 -16.30 -6.74 13.39
N ASN A 99 -16.35 -7.52 12.30
CA ASN A 99 -17.40 -7.36 11.30
C ASN A 99 -18.72 -7.93 11.84
N THR A 100 -19.67 -7.04 12.12
CA THR A 100 -21.01 -7.38 12.64
C THR A 100 -22.06 -7.56 11.54
N LEU A 101 -21.73 -7.24 10.29
CA LEU A 101 -22.66 -7.22 9.16
C LEU A 101 -22.49 -8.40 8.20
N GLY A 102 -21.42 -9.17 8.32
CA GLY A 102 -21.16 -10.33 7.47
C GLY A 102 -20.09 -11.25 8.03
N SER A 103 -19.85 -12.37 7.33
CA SER A 103 -18.88 -13.38 7.75
C SER A 103 -17.45 -13.14 7.27
N ARG A 104 -17.27 -12.27 6.26
CA ARG A 104 -15.97 -11.96 5.64
C ARG A 104 -15.90 -10.49 5.20
N PRO A 105 -14.78 -9.78 5.44
CA PRO A 105 -13.68 -10.18 6.32
C PRO A 105 -14.15 -10.29 7.78
N LYS A 106 -13.42 -11.03 8.64
CA LYS A 106 -13.82 -11.22 10.06
C LYS A 106 -13.73 -9.93 10.87
N THR A 107 -12.78 -9.07 10.52
CA THR A 107 -12.53 -7.79 11.16
C THR A 107 -12.32 -6.72 10.11
N PHE A 108 -12.65 -5.48 10.43
CA PHE A 108 -12.23 -4.30 9.70
C PHE A 108 -11.13 -3.59 10.47
N GLU A 109 -10.18 -3.00 9.74
CA GLU A 109 -9.16 -2.13 10.31
C GLU A 109 -9.57 -0.67 10.10
N ILE A 110 -9.39 0.14 11.13
CA ILE A 110 -9.42 1.60 11.11
C ILE A 110 -7.96 2.03 11.18
N ASP A 111 -7.47 2.70 10.14
CA ASP A 111 -6.04 3.06 10.03
C ASP A 111 -5.61 4.05 11.11
N CYS A 112 -6.50 4.96 11.51
CA CYS A 112 -6.27 5.94 12.58
C CYS A 112 -7.58 6.30 13.30
N LEU A 113 -7.73 5.88 14.56
CA LEU A 113 -8.82 6.30 15.44
C LEU A 113 -8.33 7.41 16.39
N GLU A 114 -8.97 8.59 16.34
CA GLU A 114 -8.69 9.74 17.20
C GLU A 114 -9.99 10.20 17.87
N GLY A 115 -10.19 9.85 19.15
CA GLY A 115 -11.51 9.99 19.79
C GLY A 115 -12.58 9.27 18.96
N ASN A 116 -13.62 10.01 18.56
CA ASN A 116 -14.71 9.49 17.73
C ASN A 116 -14.43 9.59 16.22
N ASN A 117 -13.24 10.06 15.82
CA ASN A 117 -12.84 10.19 14.42
C ASN A 117 -12.17 8.90 13.94
N ALA A 118 -12.90 8.08 13.18
CA ALA A 118 -12.34 6.94 12.47
C ALA A 118 -11.84 7.38 11.08
N ILE A 119 -10.53 7.40 10.91
CA ILE A 119 -9.85 7.88 9.70
C ILE A 119 -9.26 6.70 8.95
N GLU A 120 -9.57 6.65 7.66
CA GLU A 120 -8.99 5.72 6.72
C GLU A 120 -7.88 6.39 5.92
N ILE A 121 -6.74 5.72 5.78
CA ILE A 121 -5.58 6.21 5.04
C ILE A 121 -5.33 5.25 3.88
N LYS A 122 -5.75 5.66 2.68
CA LYS A 122 -5.65 4.83 1.47
C LYS A 122 -4.99 5.59 0.35
N TRP A 123 -3.98 4.96 -0.25
CA TRP A 123 -3.39 5.37 -1.52
C TRP A 123 -3.52 4.27 -2.56
N ARG A 124 -3.33 3.02 -2.14
CA ARG A 124 -3.60 1.84 -2.99
C ARG A 124 -5.10 1.56 -3.05
N ASP A 125 -5.56 1.08 -4.20
CA ASP A 125 -6.95 0.63 -4.42
C ASP A 125 -8.04 1.70 -4.25
N ALA A 126 -7.76 2.94 -4.66
CA ALA A 126 -8.80 3.96 -4.88
C ALA A 126 -9.68 3.66 -6.12
N THR A 127 -9.84 2.38 -6.49
CA THR A 127 -10.67 1.95 -7.60
C THR A 127 -12.15 2.04 -7.21
N THR A 128 -12.94 2.60 -8.11
CA THR A 128 -14.38 2.85 -7.94
C THR A 128 -15.25 1.73 -8.50
N ASP A 129 -14.76 0.50 -8.59
CA ASP A 129 -15.63 -0.59 -9.00
C ASP A 129 -16.67 -0.89 -7.89
N GLY A 130 -17.83 -1.41 -8.30
CA GLY A 130 -18.97 -1.59 -7.41
C GLY A 130 -18.69 -2.50 -6.22
N ASP A 131 -17.75 -3.44 -6.38
CA ASP A 131 -17.36 -4.38 -5.32
C ASP A 131 -16.51 -3.68 -4.25
N HIS A 132 -15.57 -2.82 -4.65
CA HIS A 132 -14.80 -1.99 -3.72
C HIS A 132 -15.72 -1.04 -2.95
N ILE A 133 -16.63 -0.33 -3.62
CA ILE A 133 -17.60 0.58 -2.98
C ILE A 133 -18.47 -0.17 -1.96
N THR A 134 -18.96 -1.35 -2.32
CA THR A 134 -19.83 -2.15 -1.44
C THR A 134 -19.10 -2.61 -0.17
N LYS A 135 -17.83 -3.01 -0.29
CA LYS A 135 -17.00 -3.36 0.87
C LYS A 135 -16.80 -2.16 1.79
N GLU A 136 -16.52 -0.99 1.22
CA GLU A 136 -16.31 0.23 1.99
C GLU A 136 -17.57 0.70 2.72
N HIS A 137 -18.72 0.68 2.04
CA HIS A 137 -20.00 0.97 2.69
C HIS A 137 -20.34 -0.01 3.81
N THR A 138 -20.04 -1.30 3.63
CA THR A 138 -20.26 -2.31 4.67
C THR A 138 -19.37 -2.04 5.88
N ARG A 139 -18.10 -1.68 5.66
CA ARG A 139 -17.18 -1.29 6.71
C ARG A 139 -17.67 -0.08 7.51
N ILE A 140 -18.05 1.00 6.82
CA ILE A 140 -18.54 2.23 7.47
C ILE A 140 -19.77 1.92 8.34
N LYS A 141 -20.71 1.11 7.85
CA LYS A 141 -21.88 0.69 8.63
C LYS A 141 -21.49 -0.13 9.86
N ALA A 142 -20.54 -1.06 9.72
CA ALA A 142 -20.06 -1.86 10.86
C ALA A 142 -19.38 -0.99 11.93
N ILE A 143 -18.62 0.04 11.51
CA ILE A 143 -18.01 1.04 12.42
C ILE A 143 -19.10 1.85 13.11
N ALA A 144 -20.07 2.38 12.36
CA ALA A 144 -21.12 3.26 12.89
C ALA A 144 -22.04 2.58 13.92
N ILE A 145 -22.24 1.25 13.83
CA ILE A 145 -23.05 0.49 14.79
C ILE A 145 -22.34 0.34 16.15
N LEU A 146 -21.01 0.46 16.18
CA LEU A 146 -20.24 0.45 17.42
C LEU A 146 -20.36 1.84 18.07
N ASN A 147 -21.47 2.07 18.78
CA ASN A 147 -21.81 3.34 19.47
C ASN A 147 -20.80 3.77 20.58
N ASN A 148 -19.67 3.07 20.74
CA ASN A 148 -18.70 3.23 21.83
C ASN A 148 -17.24 3.24 21.33
N LEU A 149 -16.96 3.58 20.07
CA LEU A 149 -15.59 3.83 19.60
C LEU A 149 -15.13 5.24 19.94
#